data_AF-A0A850PGG9-F1
#
_entry.id   AF-A0A850PGG9-F1
#
_cell.length_a   1.000
_cell.length_b   1.000
_cell.length_c   1.000
_cell.angle_alpha   90.00
_cell.angle_beta   90.00
_cell.angle_gamma   90.00
#
_symmetry.space_group_name_H-M   'P 1'
#
loop_
_entity.id
_entity.type
_entity.pdbx_description
1 polymer ?
#
loop_
_entity_poly.entity_id
_entity_poly.type
_entity_poly.pdbx_seq_one_letter_code
_entity_poly.pdbx_strand_id
1 'polypeptide(L)' 'MPWTPHDAPTHTHKADTHPLQVLWAKVANDCLARTGDEGRAIREANAVIARQSGNAPPHKS' A
#
# COMPACT_ATOMS: atom_id res chain seq x y z
N MET A 1 -3.39 1.41 15.16
CA MET A 1 -2.00 1.91 15.32
C MET A 1 -1.52 2.42 13.96
N PRO A 2 -0.51 3.33 13.88
CA PRO A 2 0.10 3.63 12.60
C PRO A 2 0.78 2.37 12.06
N TRP A 3 0.44 1.98 10.83
CA TRP A 3 1.00 0.81 10.18
C TRP A 3 2.45 1.05 9.75
N THR A 4 3.25 0.00 9.80
CA THR A 4 4.62 -0.05 9.30
C THR A 4 4.64 -0.67 7.89
N PRO A 5 5.76 -0.53 7.14
CA PRO A 5 5.90 -1.23 5.86
C PRO A 5 5.70 -2.75 5.97
N HIS A 6 6.09 -3.36 7.10
CA HIS A 6 5.98 -4.80 7.33
C HIS A 6 4.53 -5.29 7.46
N ASP A 7 3.57 -4.39 7.71
CA ASP A 7 2.15 -4.74 7.77
C ASP A 7 1.53 -4.86 6.38
N ALA A 8 2.08 -4.18 5.37
CA ALA A 8 1.51 -4.13 4.03
C ALA A 8 1.29 -5.51 3.38
N PRO A 9 2.22 -6.49 3.45
CA PRO A 9 2.03 -7.81 2.87
C PRO A 9 0.85 -8.60 3.47
N THR A 10 0.44 -8.28 4.70
CA THR A 10 -0.72 -8.92 5.35
C THR A 10 -2.06 -8.42 4.77
N HIS A 11 -2.05 -7.23 4.15
CA HIS A 11 -3.23 -6.59 3.59
C HIS A 11 -3.30 -6.65 2.06
N THR A 12 -2.15 -6.81 1.40
CA THR A 12 -2.08 -6.98 -0.05
C THR A 12 -0.81 -7.70 -0.47
N HIS A 13 -0.96 -8.79 -1.24
CA HIS A 13 0.18 -9.53 -1.79
C HIS A 13 0.93 -8.75 -2.88
N LYS A 14 0.39 -7.60 -3.32
CA LYS A 14 1.03 -6.73 -4.32
C LYS A 14 2.09 -5.80 -3.72
N ALA A 15 2.18 -5.71 -2.38
CA ALA A 15 3.27 -5.01 -1.70
C ALA A 15 4.46 -5.96 -1.48
N ASP A 16 4.93 -6.57 -2.57
CA ASP A 16 5.98 -7.62 -2.58
C ASP A 16 7.40 -7.06 -2.56
N THR A 17 7.58 -5.76 -2.81
CA THR A 17 8.85 -5.06 -2.71
C THR A 17 8.85 -4.04 -1.58
N HIS A 18 10.01 -3.82 -0.97
CA HIS A 18 10.15 -2.85 0.12
C HIS A 18 9.66 -1.42 -0.25
N PRO A 19 9.92 -0.88 -1.46
CA PRO A 19 9.37 0.42 -1.86
C PRO A 19 7.83 0.44 -1.90
N LEU A 20 7.19 -0.64 -2.35
CA LEU A 20 5.72 -0.74 -2.36
C LEU A 20 5.16 -0.85 -0.94
N GLN A 21 5.85 -1.54 -0.04
CA GLN A 21 5.48 -1.61 1.38
C GLN A 21 5.54 -0.24 2.07
N VAL A 22 6.61 0.52 1.81
CA VAL A 22 6.77 1.89 2.34
C VAL A 22 5.67 2.80 1.79
N LEU A 23 5.39 2.72 0.48
CA LEU A 23 4.31 3.49 -0.14
C LEU A 23 2.94 3.14 0.47
N TRP A 24 2.66 1.86 0.69
CA TRP A 24 1.42 1.39 1.28
C TRP A 24 1.23 1.99 2.69
N ALA A 25 2.24 1.85 3.55
CA ALA A 25 2.17 2.34 4.93
C ALA A 25 1.97 3.86 4.99
N LYS A 26 2.66 4.60 4.10
CA LYS A 26 2.47 6.06 3.99
C LYS A 26 1.03 6.42 3.65
N VAL A 27 0.46 5.83 2.60
CA VAL A 27 -0.92 6.14 2.15
C VAL A 27 -1.94 5.73 3.21
N ALA A 28 -1.77 4.56 3.83
CA ALA A 28 -2.68 4.08 4.86
C ALA A 28 -2.68 5.02 6.08
N ASN A 29 -1.50 5.40 6.58
CA ASN A 29 -1.37 6.30 7.72
C ASN A 29 -1.88 7.72 7.40
N ASP A 30 -1.60 8.25 6.21
CA ASP A 30 -2.11 9.56 5.79
C ASP A 30 -3.64 9.58 5.70
N CYS A 31 -4.24 8.50 5.17
CA CYS A 31 -5.70 8.38 5.08
C CYS A 31 -6.34 8.20 6.46
N LEU A 32 -5.74 7.39 7.33
CA LEU A 32 -6.20 7.21 8.71
C LEU A 32 -6.12 8.52 9.50
N ALA A 33 -5.03 9.27 9.40
CA ALA A 33 -4.87 10.56 10.06
C ALA A 33 -5.91 11.59 9.61
N ARG A 34 -6.29 11.57 8.33
CA ARG A 34 -7.29 12.47 7.75
C ARG A 34 -8.73 12.11 8.08
N THR A 35 -9.04 10.82 8.20
CA THR A 35 -10.44 10.35 8.18
C THR A 35 -10.85 9.58 9.43
N GLY A 36 -9.90 9.02 10.17
CA GLY A 36 -10.16 8.09 11.28
C GLY A 36 -10.77 6.75 10.85
N ASP A 37 -10.90 6.48 9.54
CA ASP A 37 -11.52 5.25 9.02
C ASP A 37 -10.44 4.26 8.56
N GLU A 38 -10.21 3.23 9.38
CA GLU A 38 -9.24 2.16 9.10
C GLU A 38 -9.59 1.38 7.81
N GLY A 39 -10.87 1.08 7.60
CA GLY A 39 -11.31 0.34 6.42
C GLY A 39 -11.09 1.12 5.14
N ARG A 40 -11.29 2.44 5.17
CA ARG A 40 -10.96 3.34 4.06
C ARG A 40 -9.46 3.42 3.83
N ALA A 41 -8.65 3.55 4.88
CA ALA A 41 -7.21 3.62 4.78
C ALA A 41 -6.60 2.39 4.07
N ILE A 42 -7.03 1.18 4.46
CA ILE A 42 -6.59 -0.06 3.83
C ILE A 42 -7.00 -0.11 2.34
N ARG A 43 -8.25 0.24 2.02
CA ARG A 43 -8.74 0.24 0.63
C ARG A 43 -7.96 1.22 -0.26
N GLU A 44 -7.68 2.42 0.25
CA GLU A 44 -6.96 3.46 -0.49
C GLU A 44 -5.50 3.04 -0.74
N ALA A 45 -4.81 2.54 0.29
CA ALA A 45 -3.45 2.04 0.16
C ALA A 45 -3.35 0.85 -0.82
N ASN A 46 -4.28 -0.12 -0.73
CA ASN A 46 -4.34 -1.25 -1.66
C ASN A 46 -4.55 -0.81 -3.11
N ALA A 47 -5.40 0.19 -3.35
CA ALA A 47 -5.64 0.72 -4.69
C ALA A 47 -4.39 1.41 -5.28
N VAL A 48 -3.63 2.14 -4.47
CA VAL A 48 -2.37 2.76 -4.90
C VAL A 48 -1.34 1.71 -5.28
N ILE A 49 -1.15 0.68 -4.45
CA ILE A 49 -0.20 -0.40 -4.74
C ILE A 49 -0.63 -1.21 -5.96
N ALA A 50 -1.93 -1.47 -6.15
CA ALA A 50 -2.42 -2.15 -7.35
C ALA A 50 -2.06 -1.40 -8.64
N ARG A 51 -2.13 -0.05 -8.63
CA ARG A 51 -1.74 0.79 -9.76
C ARG A 51 -0.23 0.80 -9.96
N GLN A 52 0.55 0.93 -8.89
CA GLN A 52 2.01 1.01 -8.98
C GLN A 52 2.64 -0.31 -9.44
N SER A 53 2.16 -1.44 -8.91
CA SER A 53 2.64 -2.78 -9.27
C SER A 53 2.27 -3.19 -10.71
N GLY A 54 1.12 -2.74 -11.21
CA GLY A 54 0.71 -2.97 -12.61
C GLY A 54 1.36 -2.04 -13.64
N ASN A 55 2.03 -0.96 -13.22
CA ASN A 55 2.66 0.01 -14.12
C ASN A 55 4.18 -0.20 -14.28
N ALA A 56 4.74 -1.27 -13.73
CA ALA A 56 6.07 -1.72 -14.11
C ALA A 56 6.03 -2.12 -15.60
N PRO A 57 6.93 -1.62 -16.47
CA PRO A 57 6.99 -2.12 -17.84
C PRO A 57 7.14 -3.64 -17.78
N PRO A 58 6.49 -4.43 -18.65
CA PRO A 58 6.75 -5.86 -18.70
C PRO A 58 8.26 -6.01 -18.93
N HIS A 59 8.95 -6.63 -17.97
CA HIS A 59 10.27 -7.17 -18.20
C HIS A 59 10.11 -8.18 -19.35
N LYS A 60 10.38 -7.72 -20.58
CA LYS A 60 10.66 -8.61 -21.70
C LYS A 60 12.04 -9.19 -21.43
N SER A 61 12.07 -10.44 -20.96
CA SER A 61 13.20 -11.35 -21.16
C SER A 61 12.89 -12.23 -22.37
#